data_AF-A0A3D9BJ47-F1
#
_entry.id   AF-A0A3D9BJ47-F1
#
_cell.length_a   1.000
_cell.length_b   1.000
_cell.length_c   1.000
_cell.angle_alpha   90.00
_cell.angle_beta   90.00
_cell.angle_gamma   90.00
#
_symmetry.space_group_name_H-M   'P 1'
#
loop_
_entity.id
_entity.type
_entity.pdbx_description
1 polymer ?
#
loop_
_entity_poly.entity_id
_entity_poly.type
_entity_poly.pdbx_seq_one_letter_code
_entity_poly.pdbx_strand_id
1 'polypeptide(L)'
;MKKKIFKYKAVYWITLIVNIIFCIAFGFGLYNRIIINSLFDIYTVLIFIIETLSFSSVLLLISKSKLSILTHSISLILIFLIITFGIFKKLYFRNFGNDSMDYLMTLIVYSILFGLFFLIIKYRVKTDFIQLEIDEIGQNQN
;
A
#
# COMPACT_ATOMS: atom_id res chain seq x y z
N MET A 1 27.25 10.58 7.73
CA MET A 1 26.86 9.61 6.66
C MET A 1 25.99 8.44 7.14
N LYS A 2 26.38 7.63 8.14
CA LYS A 2 25.66 6.38 8.51
C LYS A 2 24.17 6.52 8.87
N LYS A 3 23.76 7.63 9.52
CA LYS A 3 22.36 7.85 9.95
C LYS A 3 21.36 8.05 8.79
N LYS A 4 21.77 8.58 7.63
CA LYS A 4 20.87 8.77 6.47
C LYS A 4 20.64 7.44 5.74
N ILE A 5 21.72 6.70 5.45
CA ILE A 5 21.68 5.38 4.78
C ILE A 5 20.82 4.39 5.58
N PHE A 6 20.94 4.38 6.92
CA PHE A 6 20.12 3.52 7.78
C PHE A 6 18.62 3.84 7.69
N LYS A 7 18.24 5.13 7.54
CA LYS A 7 16.84 5.54 7.40
C LYS A 7 16.23 5.05 6.10
N TYR A 8 16.92 5.16 4.97
CA TYR A 8 16.43 4.67 3.68
C TYR A 8 16.32 3.14 3.64
N LYS A 9 17.30 2.44 4.22
CA LYS A 9 17.24 0.98 4.37
C LYS A 9 16.05 0.54 5.23
N ALA A 10 15.78 1.22 6.35
CA ALA A 10 14.63 0.93 7.19
C ALA A 10 13.30 1.16 6.46
N VAL A 11 13.15 2.28 5.73
CA VAL A 11 11.96 2.57 4.93
C VAL A 11 11.75 1.49 3.86
N TYR A 12 12.81 1.05 3.18
CA TYR A 12 12.73 -0.04 2.20
C TYR A 12 12.16 -1.34 2.81
N TRP A 13 12.70 -1.78 3.95
CA TRP A 13 12.20 -2.99 4.62
C TRP A 13 10.76 -2.86 5.08
N ILE A 14 10.37 -1.68 5.59
CA ILE A 14 8.97 -1.40 5.97
C ILE A 14 8.07 -1.53 4.74
N THR A 15 8.42 -0.89 3.63
CA THR A 15 7.63 -0.94 2.40
C THR A 15 7.50 -2.38 1.89
N LEU A 16 8.56 -3.17 1.94
CA LEU A 16 8.53 -4.58 1.53
C LEU A 16 7.57 -5.40 2.40
N ILE A 17 7.69 -5.29 3.73
CA ILE A 17 6.82 -6.00 4.68
C ILE A 17 5.35 -5.59 4.48
N VAL A 18 5.08 -4.31 4.30
CA VAL A 18 3.71 -3.81 4.08
C VAL A 18 3.11 -4.37 2.80
N ASN A 19 3.86 -4.42 1.69
CA ASN A 19 3.35 -5.02 0.46
C ASN A 19 3.08 -6.52 0.61
N ILE A 20 3.91 -7.25 1.37
CA ILE A 20 3.65 -8.66 1.68
C ILE A 20 2.34 -8.81 2.48
N ILE A 21 2.13 -7.98 3.51
CA ILE A 21 0.89 -7.97 4.29
C ILE A 21 -0.31 -7.69 3.38
N PHE A 22 -0.20 -6.72 2.47
CA PHE A 22 -1.26 -6.42 1.51
C PHE A 22 -1.54 -7.59 0.56
N CYS A 23 -0.52 -8.24 -0.01
CA CYS A 23 -0.72 -9.45 -0.81
C CYS A 23 -1.53 -10.51 -0.06
N ILE A 24 -1.14 -10.82 1.17
CA ILE A 24 -1.82 -11.84 1.98
C ILE A 24 -3.27 -11.42 2.28
N ALA A 25 -3.48 -10.18 2.73
CA ALA A 25 -4.80 -9.68 3.11
C ALA A 25 -5.77 -9.59 1.92
N PHE A 26 -5.33 -9.02 0.80
CA PHE A 26 -6.16 -8.87 -0.40
C PHE A 26 -6.37 -10.22 -1.11
N GLY A 27 -5.37 -11.11 -1.12
CA GLY A 27 -5.53 -12.47 -1.63
C GLY A 27 -6.52 -13.30 -0.82
N PHE A 28 -6.48 -13.21 0.52
CA PHE A 28 -7.52 -13.81 1.37
C PHE A 28 -8.90 -13.19 1.11
N GLY A 29 -8.97 -11.88 0.91
CA GLY A 29 -10.19 -11.18 0.52
C GLY A 29 -10.79 -11.66 -0.80
N LEU A 30 -9.95 -11.91 -1.81
CA LEU A 30 -10.39 -12.49 -3.08
C LEU A 30 -10.84 -13.93 -2.93
N TYR A 31 -10.05 -14.76 -2.24
CA TYR A 31 -10.40 -16.16 -2.00
C TYR A 31 -11.81 -16.30 -1.40
N ASN A 32 -12.12 -15.51 -0.37
CA ASN A 32 -13.45 -15.52 0.25
C ASN A 32 -14.56 -15.08 -0.72
N ARG A 33 -14.30 -14.07 -1.56
CA ARG A 33 -15.28 -13.59 -2.55
C ARG A 33 -15.50 -14.59 -3.69
N ILE A 34 -14.48 -15.35 -4.07
CA ILE A 34 -14.59 -16.45 -5.03
C ILE A 34 -15.50 -17.53 -4.44
N ILE A 35 -15.30 -17.92 -3.18
CA ILE A 35 -16.13 -18.94 -2.50
C ILE A 35 -17.60 -18.52 -2.43
N ILE A 36 -17.88 -17.24 -2.17
CA ILE A 36 -19.24 -16.70 -2.03
C ILE A 36 -19.87 -16.37 -3.41
N ASN A 37 -19.22 -16.71 -4.53
CA ASN A 37 -19.69 -16.47 -5.90
C ASN A 37 -19.96 -15.00 -6.25
N SER A 38 -19.29 -14.05 -5.58
CA SER A 38 -19.40 -12.61 -5.85
C SER A 38 -18.33 -12.12 -6.83
N LEU A 39 -18.08 -12.87 -7.91
CA LEU A 39 -16.92 -12.67 -8.79
C LEU A 39 -16.97 -11.38 -9.62
N PHE A 40 -18.18 -10.92 -9.98
CA PHE A 40 -18.38 -9.80 -10.92
C PHE A 40 -18.87 -8.50 -10.25
N ASP A 41 -18.49 -8.29 -8.99
CA ASP A 41 -18.73 -7.03 -8.29
C ASP A 41 -17.53 -6.07 -8.45
N ILE A 42 -17.79 -4.77 -8.54
CA ILE A 42 -16.77 -3.72 -8.67
C ILE A 42 -15.74 -3.78 -7.54
N TYR A 43 -16.16 -4.17 -6.34
CA TYR A 43 -15.26 -4.39 -5.21
C TYR A 43 -14.31 -5.56 -5.44
N THR A 44 -14.79 -6.67 -6.03
CA THR A 44 -13.96 -7.84 -6.32
C THR A 44 -12.89 -7.49 -7.36
N VAL A 45 -13.27 -6.75 -8.40
CA VAL A 45 -12.33 -6.25 -9.42
C VAL A 45 -11.27 -5.34 -8.81
N LEU A 46 -11.68 -4.42 -7.92
CA LEU A 46 -10.73 -3.52 -7.24
C LEU A 46 -9.78 -4.25 -6.29
N ILE A 47 -10.27 -5.24 -5.53
CA ILE A 47 -9.43 -6.08 -4.66
C ILE A 47 -8.42 -6.87 -5.51
N PHE A 48 -8.82 -7.38 -6.68
CA PHE A 48 -7.91 -8.06 -7.62
C PHE A 48 -6.82 -7.12 -8.18
N ILE A 49 -7.19 -5.90 -8.57
CA ILE A 49 -6.21 -4.90 -9.03
C ILE A 49 -5.21 -4.56 -7.91
N ILE A 50 -5.67 -4.43 -6.66
CA ILE A 50 -4.78 -4.15 -5.53
C ILE A 50 -3.86 -5.32 -5.23
N GLU A 51 -4.36 -6.56 -5.26
CA GLU A 51 -3.53 -7.74 -5.04
C GLU A 51 -2.44 -7.85 -6.10
N THR A 52 -2.80 -7.71 -7.38
CA THR A 52 -1.84 -7.77 -8.50
C THR A 52 -0.80 -6.64 -8.43
N LEU A 53 -1.20 -5.43 -8.05
CA LEU A 53 -0.27 -4.32 -7.83
C LEU A 53 0.65 -4.54 -6.62
N SER A 54 0.12 -5.08 -5.52
CA SER A 54 0.90 -5.39 -4.32
C SER A 54 1.93 -6.47 -4.63
N PHE A 55 1.55 -7.51 -5.36
CA PHE A 55 2.44 -8.59 -5.76
C PHE A 55 3.52 -8.09 -6.73
N SER A 56 3.14 -7.30 -7.72
CA SER A 56 4.07 -6.64 -8.63
C SER A 56 5.04 -5.73 -7.88
N SER A 57 4.56 -5.00 -6.87
CA SER A 57 5.41 -4.14 -6.03
C SER A 57 6.43 -4.94 -5.24
N VAL A 58 6.06 -6.09 -4.66
CA VAL A 58 7.02 -7.00 -3.99
C VAL A 58 8.11 -7.45 -4.96
N LEU A 59 7.74 -7.95 -6.15
CA LEU A 59 8.71 -8.38 -7.16
C LEU A 59 9.64 -7.24 -7.60
N LEU A 60 9.09 -6.04 -7.78
CA LEU A 60 9.85 -4.85 -8.15
C LEU A 60 10.77 -4.37 -7.01
N LEU A 61 10.36 -4.51 -5.75
CA LEU A 61 11.20 -4.18 -4.59
C LEU A 61 12.37 -5.16 -4.46
N ILE A 62 12.13 -6.46 -4.66
CA ILE A 62 13.17 -7.49 -4.63
C ILE A 62 14.18 -7.28 -5.77
N SER A 63 13.68 -6.98 -6.97
CA SER A 63 14.52 -6.64 -8.13
C SER A 63 15.10 -5.21 -8.07
N LYS A 64 14.89 -4.49 -6.96
CA LYS A 64 15.34 -3.11 -6.72
C LYS A 64 14.94 -2.11 -7.82
N SER A 65 13.87 -2.40 -8.54
CA SER A 65 13.35 -1.54 -9.61
C SER A 65 12.67 -0.30 -9.05
N LYS A 66 12.94 0.87 -9.63
CA LYS A 66 12.31 2.15 -9.27
C LYS A 66 10.79 2.19 -9.47
N LEU A 67 10.27 1.33 -10.34
CA LEU A 67 8.81 1.19 -10.56
C LEU A 67 8.09 0.62 -9.33
N SER A 68 8.83 0.04 -8.37
CA SER A 68 8.27 -0.41 -7.09
C SER A 68 7.58 0.70 -6.31
N ILE A 69 8.19 1.89 -6.25
CA ILE A 69 7.64 3.04 -5.50
C ILE A 69 6.35 3.52 -6.15
N LEU A 70 6.32 3.59 -7.49
CA LEU A 70 5.14 4.00 -8.25
C LEU A 70 4.00 3.00 -8.06
N THR A 71 4.27 1.71 -8.27
CA THR A 71 3.27 0.64 -8.11
C THR A 71 2.71 0.58 -6.68
N HIS A 72 3.58 0.72 -5.67
CA HIS A 72 3.16 0.81 -4.27
C HIS A 72 2.31 2.05 -3.97
N SER A 73 2.67 3.20 -4.54
CA SER A 73 1.90 4.44 -4.35
C SER A 73 0.51 4.32 -4.96
N ILE A 74 0.40 3.73 -6.16
CA ILE A 74 -0.89 3.47 -6.82
C ILE A 74 -1.73 2.50 -5.97
N SER A 75 -1.14 1.41 -5.47
CA SER A 75 -1.89 0.48 -4.61
C SER A 75 -2.40 1.17 -3.34
N LEU A 76 -1.59 2.02 -2.69
CA LEU A 76 -2.03 2.77 -1.51
C LEU A 76 -3.20 3.71 -1.80
N ILE A 77 -3.19 4.41 -2.94
CA ILE A 77 -4.30 5.28 -3.36
C ILE A 77 -5.57 4.43 -3.55
N LEU A 78 -5.47 3.28 -4.21
CA LEU A 78 -6.60 2.40 -4.44
C LEU A 78 -7.16 1.85 -3.13
N ILE A 79 -6.30 1.41 -2.21
CA ILE A 79 -6.72 0.96 -0.87
C ILE A 79 -7.46 2.08 -0.15
N PHE A 80 -6.92 3.30 -0.17
CA PHE A 80 -7.56 4.47 0.43
C PHE A 80 -8.94 4.75 -0.19
N LEU A 81 -9.08 4.66 -1.51
CA LEU A 81 -10.35 4.83 -2.21
C LEU A 81 -11.38 3.78 -1.81
N ILE A 82 -10.99 2.50 -1.73
CA ILE A 82 -11.90 1.41 -1.32
C ILE A 82 -12.43 1.64 0.08
N ILE A 83 -11.55 1.98 1.02
CA ILE A 83 -11.97 2.20 2.42
C ILE A 83 -12.88 3.43 2.50
N THR A 84 -12.52 4.51 1.80
CA THR A 84 -13.35 5.73 1.73
C THR A 84 -14.73 5.41 1.20
N PHE A 85 -14.81 4.67 0.09
CA PHE A 85 -16.08 4.25 -0.48
C PHE A 85 -16.88 3.33 0.45
N GLY A 86 -16.21 2.44 1.19
CA GLY A 86 -16.82 1.60 2.23
C GLY A 86 -17.49 2.43 3.34
N ILE A 87 -16.81 3.48 3.83
CA ILE A 87 -17.37 4.40 4.83
C ILE A 87 -18.56 5.19 4.26
N PHE A 88 -18.42 5.75 3.06
CA PHE A 88 -19.51 6.48 2.42
C PHE A 88 -20.74 5.59 2.27
N LYS A 89 -20.57 4.36 1.77
CA LYS A 89 -21.67 3.39 1.67
C LYS A 89 -22.31 3.11 3.04
N LYS A 90 -21.52 3.00 4.12
CA LYS A 90 -22.04 2.84 5.48
C LYS A 90 -22.89 4.03 5.94
N LEU A 91 -22.40 5.25 5.78
CA LEU A 91 -23.09 6.47 6.22
C LEU A 91 -24.44 6.65 5.50
N TYR A 92 -24.49 6.34 4.19
CA TYR A 92 -25.68 6.56 3.37
C TYR A 92 -26.65 5.37 3.34
N PHE A 93 -26.16 4.13 3.48
CA PHE A 93 -27.00 2.92 3.37
C PHE A 93 -27.19 2.13 4.69
N ARG A 94 -26.66 2.63 5.83
CA ARG A 94 -26.83 2.13 7.22
C ARG A 94 -26.48 0.66 7.52
N ASN A 95 -26.22 -0.19 6.51
CA ASN A 95 -26.07 -1.64 6.66
C ASN A 95 -24.61 -2.14 6.56
N PHE A 96 -23.64 -1.42 7.13
CA PHE A 96 -22.24 -1.87 7.15
C PHE A 96 -21.65 -1.80 8.57
N GLY A 97 -21.30 -2.95 9.15
CA GLY A 97 -20.60 -3.05 10.44
C GLY A 97 -21.47 -2.68 11.65
N ASN A 98 -21.95 -3.70 12.35
CA ASN A 98 -22.80 -3.58 13.53
C ASN A 98 -21.99 -3.35 14.81
N ASP A 99 -20.66 -3.50 14.74
CA ASP A 99 -19.78 -3.54 15.89
C ASP A 99 -18.94 -2.25 16.02
N SER A 100 -18.78 -1.79 17.25
CA SER A 100 -18.01 -0.57 17.57
C SER A 100 -16.54 -0.69 17.17
N MET A 101 -16.02 -1.93 17.15
CA MET A 101 -14.66 -2.25 16.72
C MET A 101 -14.38 -1.95 15.24
N ASP A 102 -15.40 -1.99 14.37
CA ASP A 102 -15.21 -1.70 12.94
C ASP A 102 -14.79 -0.24 12.72
N TYR A 103 -15.25 0.68 13.55
CA TYR A 103 -14.91 2.10 13.47
C TYR A 103 -13.47 2.37 13.89
N LEU A 104 -13.03 1.74 14.99
CA LEU A 104 -11.69 1.89 15.52
C LEU A 104 -10.66 1.27 14.56
N MET A 105 -10.98 0.10 13.99
CA MET A 105 -10.15 -0.54 12.96
C MET A 105 -10.01 0.35 11.72
N THR A 106 -11.11 0.95 11.26
CA THR A 106 -11.08 1.87 10.12
C THR A 106 -10.14 3.05 10.39
N LEU A 107 -10.24 3.70 11.56
CA LEU A 107 -9.36 4.82 11.94
C LEU A 107 -7.88 4.41 11.99
N ILE A 108 -7.57 3.21 12.52
CA ILE A 108 -6.22 2.66 12.58
C ILE A 108 -5.67 2.49 11.15
N VAL A 109 -6.44 1.87 10.26
CA VAL A 109 -6.01 1.63 8.87
C VAL A 109 -5.76 2.96 8.14
N TYR A 110 -6.61 3.98 8.32
CA TYR A 110 -6.34 5.31 7.78
C TYR A 110 -5.07 5.94 8.32
N SER A 111 -4.82 5.80 9.62
CA SER A 111 -3.62 6.35 10.26
C SER A 111 -2.36 5.68 9.71
N ILE A 112 -2.41 4.37 9.44
CA ILE A 112 -1.33 3.62 8.81
C ILE A 112 -1.12 4.11 7.36
N LEU A 113 -2.19 4.21 6.56
CA LEU A 113 -2.11 4.67 5.17
C LEU A 113 -1.55 6.10 5.09
N PHE A 114 -2.03 7.00 5.93
CA PHE A 114 -1.56 8.37 5.97
C PHE A 114 -0.09 8.44 6.41
N GLY A 115 0.31 7.62 7.38
CA GLY A 115 1.71 7.45 7.77
C GLY A 115 2.59 7.00 6.60
N LEU A 116 2.13 6.02 5.81
CA LEU A 116 2.83 5.56 4.62
C LEU A 116 2.95 6.65 3.54
N PHE A 117 1.87 7.38 3.25
CA PHE A 117 1.90 8.53 2.34
C PHE A 117 2.89 9.61 2.82
N PHE A 118 2.88 9.92 4.11
CA PHE A 118 3.80 10.87 4.70
C PHE A 118 5.25 10.43 4.55
N LEU A 119 5.55 9.13 4.76
CA LEU A 119 6.88 8.58 4.52
C LEU A 119 7.29 8.72 3.05
N ILE A 120 6.42 8.36 2.11
CA ILE A 120 6.68 8.50 0.67
C ILE A 120 7.00 9.96 0.31
N ILE A 121 6.20 10.92 0.78
CA ILE A 121 6.40 12.34 0.48
C ILE A 121 7.67 12.88 1.15
N LYS A 122 7.88 12.60 2.44
CA LYS A 122 9.00 13.12 3.22
C LYS A 122 10.35 12.60 2.73
N TYR A 123 10.38 11.35 2.28
CA TYR A 123 11.59 10.70 1.77
C TYR A 123 11.65 10.67 0.24
N ARG A 124 10.75 11.39 -0.44
CA ARG A 124 10.84 11.64 -1.88
C ARG A 124 12.11 12.43 -2.17
N VAL A 125 13.11 11.74 -2.69
CA VAL A 125 14.41 12.34 -3.04
C VAL A 125 14.20 13.38 -4.16
N LYS A 126 14.77 14.57 -4.00
CA LYS A 126 14.64 15.72 -4.94
C LYS A 126 15.69 15.72 -6.07
N THR A 127 16.57 14.72 -6.16
CA THR A 127 17.68 14.70 -7.12
C THR A 127 17.35 13.90 -8.37
N ASP A 128 17.83 14.36 -9.52
CA ASP A 128 17.62 13.79 -10.85
C ASP A 128 17.70 12.26 -10.84
N PHE A 129 16.53 11.64 -11.07
CA PHE A 129 16.24 10.21 -10.90
C PHE A 129 16.88 9.31 -11.97
N ILE A 130 17.86 9.81 -12.73
CA ILE A 130 18.41 9.10 -13.88
C ILE A 130 19.52 8.10 -13.48
N GLN A 131 20.11 8.20 -12.28
CA GLN A 131 21.39 7.51 -12.00
C GLN A 131 21.56 6.83 -10.62
N LEU A 132 20.50 6.51 -9.88
CA LEU A 132 20.67 5.93 -8.53
C LEU A 132 19.89 4.63 -8.34
N GLU A 133 20.61 3.50 -8.25
CA GLU A 133 20.09 2.25 -7.71
C GLU A 133 19.72 2.43 -6.22
N ILE A 134 18.80 1.62 -5.68
CA ILE A 134 18.32 1.76 -4.29
C ILE A 134 19.47 1.74 -3.27
N ASP A 135 20.57 1.03 -3.57
CA ASP A 135 21.77 0.96 -2.72
C ASP A 135 22.60 2.26 -2.74
N GLU A 136 22.44 3.09 -3.77
CA GLU A 136 23.15 4.36 -3.94
C GLU A 136 22.35 5.56 -3.39
N ILE A 137 21.07 5.36 -3.04
CA ILE A 137 20.19 6.38 -2.43
C ILE A 137 20.76 6.79 -1.06
N GLY A 138 21.55 7.86 -1.07
CA GLY A 138 22.24 8.43 0.09
C GLY A 138 23.76 8.53 -0.03
N GLN A 139 24.36 7.98 -1.09
CA GLN A 139 25.79 8.15 -1.40
C GLN A 139 26.06 9.41 -2.25
N ASN A 140 25.21 9.72 -3.23
CA ASN A 140 25.42 10.84 -4.17
C ASN A 140 24.86 12.21 -3.69
N GLN A 141 24.62 12.40 -2.39
CA GLN A 141 24.15 13.69 -1.82
C GLN A 141 25.26 14.48 -1.10
N ASN A 142 26.51 14.33 -1.54
CA ASN A 142 27.63 15.16 -1.07
C ASN A 142 27.70 16.46 -1.86
#